data_AF-A0A4Q6BZ43-F1
#
_entry.id   AF-A0A4Q6BZ43-F1
#
_cell.length_a   1.000
_cell.length_b   1.000
_cell.length_c   1.000
_cell.angle_alpha   90.00
_cell.angle_beta   90.00
_cell.angle_gamma   90.00
#
_symmetry.space_group_name_H-M   'P 1'
#
loop_
_entity.id
_entity.type
_entity.pdbx_description
1 polymer ?
#
loop_
_entity_poly.entity_id
_entity_poly.type
_entity_poly.pdbx_seq_one_letter_code
_entity_poly.pdbx_strand_id
1 'polypeptide(L)'
;MTDAPLTFAQLMPAMPEIYLAAAICVLLMFDVFFGLAKPGRTASFALLLLVGGAAITVGTARFGTSARVFDGLYVADDLGILLKLCGFLFVAVALYYSNGYLARRGLQKGEYYVLTLTALLGILVLGAAGSLLTVYIGIELLSLSLYALVAFDRDNGVAAEAAMKYF
;
A
#
# COMPACT_ATOMS: atom_id res chain seq x y z
N MET A 1 -27.71 -8.64 -12.74
CA MET A 1 -27.53 -7.77 -13.93
C MET A 1 -28.45 -6.57 -13.78
N THR A 2 -28.08 -5.63 -12.93
CA THR A 2 -28.64 -4.29 -12.93
C THR A 2 -27.44 -3.37 -13.04
N ASP A 3 -27.27 -2.75 -14.21
CA ASP A 3 -26.30 -1.69 -14.46
C ASP A 3 -26.72 -0.46 -13.65
N ALA A 4 -26.54 -0.52 -12.33
CA ALA A 4 -26.64 0.65 -11.48
C ALA A 4 -25.48 1.56 -11.88
N PRO A 5 -25.73 2.82 -12.27
CA PRO A 5 -24.67 3.74 -12.64
C PRO A 5 -23.69 3.85 -11.47
N LEU A 6 -22.38 3.88 -11.77
CA LEU A 6 -21.32 4.12 -10.80
C LEU A 6 -21.63 5.41 -10.03
N THR A 7 -22.20 5.25 -8.85
CA THR A 7 -22.62 6.37 -8.01
C THR A 7 -21.52 6.63 -6.99
N PHE A 8 -21.23 7.89 -6.66
CA PHE A 8 -20.20 8.24 -5.65
C PHE A 8 -20.39 7.50 -4.31
N ALA A 9 -21.62 7.15 -3.97
CA ALA A 9 -21.94 6.34 -2.79
C ALA A 9 -21.30 4.93 -2.82
N GLN A 10 -21.12 4.32 -4.00
CA GLN A 10 -20.48 3.01 -4.16
C GLN A 10 -18.96 3.08 -4.02
N LEU A 11 -18.34 4.23 -4.32
CA LEU A 11 -16.90 4.41 -4.15
C LEU A 11 -16.50 4.69 -2.70
N MET A 12 -17.43 5.15 -1.86
CA MET A 12 -17.17 5.54 -0.48
C MET A 12 -16.45 4.46 0.34
N PRO A 13 -16.82 3.15 0.26
CA PRO A 13 -16.13 2.11 1.01
C PRO A 13 -14.71 1.80 0.51
N ALA A 14 -14.38 2.14 -0.73
CA ALA A 14 -13.08 1.91 -1.37
C ALA A 14 -12.17 3.15 -1.33
N MET A 15 -12.57 4.20 -0.60
CA MET A 15 -11.79 5.43 -0.43
C MET A 15 -10.38 5.22 0.12
N PRO A 16 -10.11 4.30 1.08
CA PRO A 16 -8.75 4.05 1.56
C PRO A 16 -7.79 3.61 0.47
N GLU A 17 -8.24 2.71 -0.42
CA GLU A 17 -7.46 2.20 -1.55
C GLU A 17 -7.24 3.28 -2.61
N ILE A 18 -8.29 4.03 -2.96
CA ILE A 18 -8.19 5.12 -3.93
C ILE A 18 -7.25 6.22 -3.44
N TYR A 19 -7.36 6.59 -2.16
CA TYR A 19 -6.46 7.53 -1.53
C TYR A 19 -5.03 7.02 -1.55
N LEU A 20 -4.79 5.76 -1.17
CA LEU A 20 -3.44 5.20 -1.12
C LEU A 20 -2.81 5.13 -2.51
N ALA A 21 -3.57 4.74 -3.54
CA ALA A 21 -3.12 4.78 -4.93
C ALA A 21 -2.73 6.20 -5.37
N ALA A 22 -3.55 7.21 -5.06
CA ALA A 22 -3.22 8.61 -5.35
C ALA A 22 -1.99 9.09 -4.54
N ALA A 23 -1.89 8.68 -3.27
CA ALA A 23 -0.78 9.00 -2.39
C ALA A 23 0.55 8.42 -2.89
N ILE A 24 0.54 7.20 -3.47
CA ILE A 24 1.72 6.59 -4.11
C ILE A 24 2.19 7.45 -5.28
N CYS A 25 1.27 7.90 -6.15
CA CYS A 25 1.60 8.78 -7.27
C CYS A 25 2.17 10.13 -6.79
N VAL A 26 1.57 10.72 -5.74
CA VAL A 26 2.07 11.97 -5.15
C VAL A 26 3.44 11.78 -4.50
N LEU A 27 3.68 10.66 -3.81
CA LEU A 27 4.98 10.33 -3.24
C LEU A 27 6.04 10.17 -4.32
N LEU A 28 5.70 9.49 -5.43
CA LEU A 28 6.57 9.35 -6.60
C LEU A 28 6.95 10.72 -7.17
N MET A 29 5.97 11.59 -7.42
CA MET A 29 6.25 12.94 -7.89
C MET A 29 7.10 13.72 -6.88
N PHE A 30 6.77 13.64 -5.59
CA PHE A 30 7.52 14.30 -4.53
C PHE A 30 8.98 13.86 -4.48
N ASP A 31 9.24 12.55 -4.63
CA ASP A 31 10.60 12.02 -4.64
C ASP A 31 11.40 12.46 -5.88
N VAL A 32 10.77 12.48 -7.06
CA VAL A 32 11.43 12.96 -8.30
C VAL A 32 11.88 14.42 -8.15
N PHE A 33 11.08 15.28 -7.52
CA PHE A 33 11.41 16.70 -7.36
C PHE A 33 12.29 17.00 -6.14
N PHE A 34 12.14 16.27 -5.03
CA PHE A 34 12.75 16.63 -3.74
C PHE A 34 13.64 15.53 -3.12
N GLY A 35 13.65 14.32 -3.67
CA GLY A 35 14.31 13.14 -3.10
C GLY A 35 15.83 13.25 -3.05
N LEU A 36 16.45 13.87 -4.06
CA LEU A 36 17.91 14.05 -4.12
C LEU A 36 18.46 15.04 -3.09
N ALA A 37 17.65 15.99 -2.62
CA ALA A 37 18.12 17.05 -1.75
C ALA A 37 18.25 16.61 -0.28
N LYS A 38 17.28 15.82 0.23
CA LYS A 38 17.24 15.34 1.62
C LYS A 38 16.45 14.01 1.71
N PRO A 39 17.11 12.85 1.61
CA PRO A 39 16.42 11.54 1.58
C PRO A 39 15.50 11.28 2.80
N GLY A 40 15.84 11.83 3.97
CA GLY A 40 14.99 11.72 5.16
C GLY A 40 13.60 12.38 5.03
N ARG A 41 13.41 13.35 4.12
CA ARG A 41 12.11 14.01 3.91
C ARG A 41 11.10 13.08 3.24
N THR A 42 11.53 12.26 2.27
CA THR A 42 10.66 11.28 1.61
C THR A 42 10.13 10.26 2.63
N ALA A 43 10.96 9.82 3.56
CA ALA A 43 10.57 8.91 4.63
C ALA A 43 9.48 9.51 5.55
N SER A 44 9.69 10.74 6.03
CA SER A 44 8.70 11.45 6.86
C SER A 44 7.40 11.70 6.11
N PHE A 45 7.48 12.02 4.82
CA PHE A 45 6.30 12.25 3.99
C PHE A 45 5.51 10.95 3.76
N ALA A 46 6.19 9.82 3.51
CA ALA A 46 5.54 8.51 3.42
C ALA A 46 4.81 8.12 4.72
N LEU A 47 5.42 8.37 5.88
CA LEU A 47 4.77 8.16 7.18
C LEU A 47 3.52 9.05 7.36
N LEU A 48 3.58 10.31 6.92
CA LEU A 48 2.43 11.21 6.95
C LEU A 48 1.29 10.68 6.07
N LEU A 49 1.60 10.19 4.87
CA LEU A 49 0.60 9.61 3.97
C LEU A 49 -0.08 8.38 4.58
N LEU A 50 0.66 7.53 5.30
CA LEU A 50 0.10 6.38 6.03
C LEU A 50 -0.85 6.81 7.14
N VAL A 51 -0.49 7.83 7.93
CA VAL A 51 -1.39 8.39 8.95
C VAL A 51 -2.66 8.95 8.32
N GLY A 52 -2.54 9.65 7.19
CA GLY A 52 -3.70 10.13 6.41
C GLY A 52 -4.59 8.99 5.93
N GLY A 53 -3.99 7.90 5.44
CA GLY A 53 -4.74 6.72 4.97
C GLY A 53 -5.46 5.99 6.09
N ALA A 54 -4.82 5.85 7.26
CA ALA A 54 -5.47 5.31 8.45
C ALA A 54 -6.62 6.20 8.93
N ALA A 55 -6.43 7.52 8.93
CA ALA A 55 -7.48 8.48 9.30
C ALA A 55 -8.68 8.42 8.35
N ILE A 56 -8.44 8.32 7.03
CA ILE A 56 -9.51 8.13 6.03
C ILE A 56 -10.23 6.81 6.27
N THR A 57 -9.50 5.72 6.52
CA THR A 57 -10.09 4.40 6.81
C THR A 57 -11.06 4.48 7.98
N VAL A 58 -10.66 5.11 9.09
CA VAL A 58 -11.54 5.33 10.25
C VAL A 58 -12.70 6.27 9.91
N GLY A 59 -12.45 7.35 9.16
CA GLY A 59 -13.47 8.32 8.79
C GLY A 59 -14.55 7.77 7.85
N THR A 60 -14.23 6.77 7.03
CA THR A 60 -15.17 6.10 6.13
C THR A 60 -15.71 4.78 6.67
N ALA A 61 -15.18 4.30 7.81
CA ALA A 61 -15.60 3.04 8.42
C ALA A 61 -17.09 3.09 8.82
N ARG A 62 -17.83 2.04 8.44
CA ARG A 62 -19.22 1.84 8.84
C ARG A 62 -19.34 0.56 9.65
N PHE A 63 -19.08 0.67 10.95
CA PHE A 63 -19.07 -0.45 11.87
C PHE A 63 -20.45 -1.13 11.99
N GLY A 64 -20.46 -2.46 12.03
CA GLY A 64 -21.69 -3.25 12.20
C GLY A 64 -22.55 -3.33 10.94
N THR A 65 -22.05 -2.86 9.79
CA THR A 65 -22.69 -3.04 8.48
C THR A 65 -21.76 -3.78 7.54
N SER A 66 -22.24 -4.86 6.91
CA SER A 66 -21.54 -5.50 5.80
C SER A 66 -22.17 -5.06 4.49
N ALA A 67 -21.37 -4.45 3.62
CA ALA A 67 -21.80 -3.99 2.30
C ALA A 67 -20.98 -4.68 1.21
N ARG A 68 -21.67 -5.25 0.22
CA ARG A 68 -21.05 -5.76 -0.99
C ARG A 68 -21.21 -4.74 -2.10
N VAL A 69 -20.11 -4.39 -2.75
CA VAL A 69 -20.05 -3.41 -3.84
C VAL A 69 -19.38 -4.04 -5.05
N PHE A 70 -19.57 -3.45 -6.23
CA PHE A 70 -18.99 -3.92 -7.50
C PHE A 70 -19.37 -5.37 -7.81
N ASP A 71 -20.67 -5.67 -7.78
CA ASP A 71 -21.21 -7.02 -8.05
C ASP A 71 -20.61 -8.13 -7.17
N GLY A 72 -20.22 -7.78 -5.94
CA GLY A 72 -19.64 -8.72 -4.98
C GLY A 72 -18.12 -8.90 -5.12
N LEU A 73 -17.45 -8.15 -6.00
CA LEU A 73 -15.98 -8.13 -6.07
C LEU A 73 -15.34 -7.52 -4.82
N TYR A 74 -16.08 -6.65 -4.11
CA TYR A 74 -15.62 -5.91 -2.95
C TYR A 74 -16.56 -6.09 -1.77
N VAL A 75 -16.01 -6.45 -0.61
CA VAL A 75 -16.74 -6.61 0.65
C VAL A 75 -16.18 -5.62 1.66
N ALA A 76 -17.02 -4.68 2.10
CA ALA A 76 -16.75 -3.84 3.25
C ALA A 76 -17.38 -4.47 4.49
N ASP A 77 -16.57 -4.97 5.40
CA ASP A 77 -16.96 -5.48 6.70
C ASP A 77 -15.97 -5.02 7.79
N ASP A 78 -16.31 -5.32 9.04
CA ASP A 78 -15.51 -4.92 10.20
C ASP A 78 -14.12 -5.57 10.20
N LEU A 79 -14.00 -6.79 9.67
CA LEU A 79 -12.72 -7.49 9.53
C LEU A 79 -11.81 -6.80 8.51
N GLY A 80 -12.33 -6.45 7.33
CA GLY A 80 -11.59 -5.73 6.31
C GLY A 80 -11.10 -4.37 6.81
N ILE A 81 -11.91 -3.64 7.58
CA ILE A 81 -11.49 -2.38 8.22
C ILE A 81 -10.32 -2.63 9.19
N LEU A 82 -10.43 -3.65 10.04
CA LEU A 82 -9.38 -4.00 10.99
C LEU A 82 -8.07 -4.39 10.29
N LEU A 83 -8.15 -5.24 9.25
CA LEU A 83 -6.98 -5.66 8.48
C LEU A 83 -6.30 -4.48 7.78
N LYS A 84 -7.07 -3.53 7.23
CA LYS A 84 -6.52 -2.31 6.63
C LYS A 84 -5.75 -1.48 7.66
N LEU A 85 -6.34 -1.25 8.83
CA LEU A 85 -5.68 -0.50 9.92
C LEU A 85 -4.42 -1.20 10.42
N CYS A 86 -4.46 -2.53 10.58
CA CYS A 86 -3.28 -3.33 10.88
C CYS A 86 -2.20 -3.17 9.79
N GLY A 87 -2.59 -3.22 8.51
CA GLY A 87 -1.68 -3.00 7.38
C GLY A 87 -0.97 -1.64 7.46
N PHE A 88 -1.72 -0.56 7.67
CA PHE A 88 -1.15 0.78 7.88
C PHE A 88 -0.17 0.82 9.05
N LEU A 89 -0.54 0.21 10.19
CA LEU A 89 0.30 0.17 11.39
C LEU A 89 1.61 -0.60 11.15
N PHE A 90 1.54 -1.83 10.62
CA PHE A 90 2.73 -2.66 10.39
C PHE A 90 3.67 -2.02 9.38
N VAL A 91 3.13 -1.43 8.31
CA VAL A 91 3.96 -0.73 7.31
C VAL A 91 4.57 0.54 7.90
N ALA A 92 3.85 1.30 8.73
CA ALA A 92 4.41 2.46 9.41
C ALA A 92 5.59 2.09 10.33
N VAL A 93 5.45 1.00 11.11
CA VAL A 93 6.53 0.47 11.96
C VAL A 93 7.72 0.00 11.13
N ALA A 94 7.45 -0.73 10.03
CA ALA A 94 8.48 -1.21 9.12
C ALA A 94 9.27 -0.04 8.50
N LEU A 95 8.60 1.00 8.01
CA LEU A 95 9.24 2.21 7.46
C LEU A 95 10.04 2.99 8.50
N TYR A 96 9.52 3.07 9.73
CA TYR A 96 10.22 3.74 10.82
C TYR A 96 11.55 3.05 11.14
N TYR A 97 11.55 1.72 11.25
CA TYR A 97 12.75 0.94 11.53
C TYR A 97 13.72 0.90 10.34
N SER A 98 13.21 0.76 9.12
CA SER A 98 14.04 0.65 7.93
C SER A 98 14.78 1.94 7.59
N ASN A 99 14.25 3.11 7.96
CA ASN A 99 14.88 4.40 7.66
C ASN A 99 16.33 4.49 8.17
N GLY A 100 16.58 4.08 9.41
CA GLY A 100 17.93 4.05 9.98
C GLY A 100 18.86 3.03 9.31
N TYR A 101 18.30 1.88 8.90
CA TYR A 101 19.05 0.84 8.19
C TYR A 101 19.43 1.28 6.77
N LEU A 102 18.48 1.86 6.00
CA LEU A 102 18.73 2.41 4.67
C LEU A 102 19.76 3.53 4.72
N ALA A 103 19.72 4.41 5.73
CA ALA A 103 20.68 5.50 5.90
C ALA A 103 22.11 4.98 6.02
N ARG A 104 22.32 3.97 6.87
CA ARG A 104 23.64 3.39 7.16
C ARG A 104 24.24 2.65 5.96
N ARG A 105 23.40 2.15 5.05
CA ARG A 105 23.83 1.42 3.85
C ARG A 105 23.83 2.26 2.58
N GLY A 106 23.51 3.56 2.66
CA GLY A 106 23.41 4.42 1.47
C GLY A 106 22.27 4.03 0.52
N LEU A 107 21.26 3.33 1.03
CA LEU A 107 20.12 2.79 0.27
C LEU A 107 18.85 3.66 0.43
N GLN A 108 18.95 4.89 0.94
CA GLN A 108 17.80 5.79 1.08
C GLN A 108 17.34 6.36 -0.25
N LYS A 109 16.61 5.56 -1.03
CA LYS A 109 15.95 5.97 -2.28
C LYS A 109 14.45 5.99 -2.09
N GLY A 110 13.76 6.93 -2.73
CA GLY A 110 12.29 7.02 -2.67
C GLY A 110 11.57 5.78 -3.16
N GLU A 111 12.16 5.10 -4.14
CA GLU A 111 11.68 3.82 -4.70
C GLU A 111 11.33 2.79 -3.62
N TYR A 112 12.10 2.72 -2.53
CA TYR A 112 11.79 1.83 -1.41
C TYR A 112 10.44 2.14 -0.79
N TYR A 113 10.18 3.42 -0.50
CA TYR A 113 8.94 3.86 0.13
C TYR A 113 7.75 3.67 -0.81
N VAL A 114 7.93 3.96 -2.11
CA VAL A 114 6.91 3.75 -3.14
C VAL A 114 6.54 2.28 -3.24
N LEU A 115 7.53 1.39 -3.43
CA LEU A 115 7.29 -0.06 -3.52
C LEU A 115 6.62 -0.60 -2.25
N THR A 116 7.01 -0.10 -1.07
CA THR A 116 6.39 -0.50 0.19
C THR A 116 4.92 -0.06 0.29
N LEU A 117 4.59 1.16 -0.16
CA LEU A 117 3.20 1.62 -0.20
C LEU A 117 2.37 0.89 -1.26
N THR A 118 2.97 0.54 -2.41
CA THR A 118 2.33 -0.31 -3.42
C THR A 118 2.03 -1.71 -2.85
N ALA A 119 2.97 -2.32 -2.14
CA ALA A 119 2.72 -3.57 -1.41
C ALA A 119 1.55 -3.43 -0.43
N LEU A 120 1.48 -2.32 0.32
CA LEU A 120 0.36 -2.04 1.22
C LEU A 120 -0.98 -1.93 0.47
N LEU A 121 -1.00 -1.29 -0.70
CA LEU A 121 -2.21 -1.23 -1.53
C LEU A 121 -2.72 -2.64 -1.86
N GLY A 122 -1.82 -3.57 -2.18
CA GLY A 122 -2.16 -4.97 -2.43
C GLY A 122 -2.79 -5.64 -1.20
N ILE A 123 -2.24 -5.38 -0.01
CA ILE A 123 -2.80 -5.84 1.27
C ILE A 123 -4.20 -5.27 1.51
N LEU A 124 -4.44 -3.99 1.20
CA LEU A 124 -5.77 -3.39 1.36
C LEU A 124 -6.79 -4.01 0.39
N VAL A 125 -6.40 -4.23 -0.87
CA VAL A 125 -7.24 -4.89 -1.88
C VAL A 125 -7.59 -6.32 -1.44
N LEU A 126 -6.62 -7.06 -0.89
CA LEU A 126 -6.84 -8.37 -0.29
C LEU A 126 -7.82 -8.32 0.89
N GLY A 127 -7.66 -7.32 1.78
CA GLY A 127 -8.52 -7.14 2.95
C GLY A 127 -9.98 -6.83 2.62
N ALA A 128 -10.29 -6.42 1.40
CA ALA A 128 -11.64 -6.15 0.94
C ALA A 128 -12.11 -7.09 -0.20
N ALA A 129 -11.38 -8.18 -0.44
CA ALA A 129 -11.66 -9.06 -1.57
C ALA A 129 -12.95 -9.87 -1.37
N GLY A 130 -13.91 -9.68 -2.28
CA GLY A 130 -15.16 -10.46 -2.31
C GLY A 130 -15.18 -11.63 -3.30
N SER A 131 -14.14 -11.76 -4.12
CA SER A 131 -14.02 -12.80 -5.15
C SER A 131 -12.59 -13.31 -5.26
N LEU A 132 -12.42 -14.51 -5.84
CA LEU A 132 -11.09 -15.07 -6.13
C LEU A 132 -10.28 -14.18 -7.10
N LEU A 133 -10.95 -13.46 -8.00
CA LEU A 133 -10.29 -12.51 -8.89
C LEU A 133 -9.66 -11.37 -8.10
N THR A 134 -10.40 -10.76 -7.17
CA THR A 134 -9.89 -9.68 -6.32
C THR A 134 -8.74 -10.16 -5.43
N VAL A 135 -8.84 -11.37 -4.88
CA VAL A 135 -7.76 -12.01 -4.11
C VAL A 135 -6.50 -12.15 -4.97
N TYR A 136 -6.63 -12.70 -6.18
CA TYR A 136 -5.51 -12.88 -7.10
C TYR A 136 -4.82 -11.56 -7.41
N ILE A 137 -5.58 -10.52 -7.76
CA ILE A 137 -5.04 -9.18 -8.07
C ILE A 137 -4.33 -8.57 -6.84
N GLY A 138 -4.90 -8.70 -5.64
CA GLY A 138 -4.26 -8.20 -4.42
C GLY A 138 -2.93 -8.91 -4.12
N ILE A 139 -2.86 -10.22 -4.34
CA ILE A 139 -1.63 -11.01 -4.18
C ILE A 139 -0.59 -10.62 -5.22
N GLU A 140 -0.96 -10.49 -6.49
CA GLU A 140 -0.02 -10.12 -7.57
C GLU A 140 0.56 -8.71 -7.36
N LEU A 141 -0.27 -7.76 -6.92
CA LEU A 141 0.20 -6.41 -6.64
C LEU A 141 1.20 -6.41 -5.46
N LEU A 142 0.91 -7.21 -4.43
CA LEU A 142 1.82 -7.42 -3.30
C LEU A 142 3.11 -8.15 -3.72
N SER A 143 3.02 -9.23 -4.49
CA SER A 143 4.17 -10.06 -4.89
C SER A 143 5.14 -9.29 -5.77
N LEU A 144 4.66 -8.59 -6.81
CA LEU A 144 5.51 -7.79 -7.70
C LEU A 144 6.26 -6.69 -6.93
N SER A 145 5.60 -6.08 -5.95
CA SER A 145 6.23 -5.08 -5.07
C SER A 145 7.31 -5.71 -4.20
N LEU A 146 7.06 -6.90 -3.65
CA LEU A 146 8.03 -7.64 -2.84
C LEU A 146 9.21 -8.15 -3.66
N TYR A 147 9.00 -8.62 -4.90
CA TYR A 147 10.07 -9.03 -5.81
C TYR A 147 11.07 -7.89 -6.03
N ALA A 148 10.56 -6.69 -6.29
CA ALA A 148 11.39 -5.49 -6.43
C ALA A 148 12.10 -5.11 -5.12
N LEU A 149 11.42 -5.26 -3.96
CA LEU A 149 12.01 -4.96 -2.64
C LEU A 149 13.11 -5.94 -2.23
N VAL A 150 13.00 -7.23 -2.57
CA VAL A 150 14.06 -8.22 -2.30
C VAL A 150 15.29 -7.92 -3.16
N ALA A 151 15.08 -7.51 -4.41
CA ALA A 151 16.16 -7.11 -5.34
C ALA A 151 16.66 -5.67 -5.13
N PHE A 152 16.26 -4.99 -4.05
CA PHE A 152 16.51 -3.56 -3.89
C PHE A 152 18.00 -3.20 -3.79
N ASP A 153 18.79 -4.04 -3.09
CA ASP A 153 20.25 -3.91 -2.99
C ASP A 153 20.94 -4.67 -4.15
N ARG A 154 20.76 -4.18 -5.38
CA ARG A 154 21.16 -4.88 -6.61
C ARG A 154 22.65 -5.18 -6.74
N ASP A 155 23.50 -4.40 -6.07
CA ASP A 155 24.96 -4.54 -6.12
C ASP A 155 25.46 -5.65 -5.18
N ASN A 156 24.57 -6.17 -4.32
CA ASN A 156 24.86 -7.23 -3.38
C ASN A 156 24.45 -8.60 -3.96
N GLY A 157 25.44 -9.44 -4.24
CA GLY A 157 25.23 -10.77 -4.83
C GLY A 157 24.26 -11.66 -4.03
N VAL A 158 24.21 -11.52 -2.71
CA VAL A 158 23.28 -12.28 -1.86
C VAL A 158 21.83 -11.83 -2.08
N ALA A 159 21.60 -10.52 -2.24
CA ALA A 159 20.26 -9.98 -2.51
C ALA A 159 19.77 -10.38 -3.91
N ALA A 160 20.67 -10.37 -4.90
CA ALA A 160 20.37 -10.83 -6.26
C ALA A 160 20.02 -12.33 -6.30
N GLU A 161 20.79 -13.19 -5.60
CA GLU A 161 20.48 -14.62 -5.50
C GLU A 161 19.15 -14.88 -4.76
N ALA A 162 18.88 -14.13 -3.69
CA ALA A 162 17.62 -14.24 -2.96
C ALA A 162 16.41 -13.82 -3.81
N ALA A 163 16.53 -12.75 -4.60
CA ALA A 163 15.48 -12.31 -5.50
C ALA A 163 15.15 -13.37 -6.56
N MET A 164 16.17 -14.01 -7.15
CA MET A 164 16.00 -15.09 -8.11
C MET A 164 15.34 -16.35 -7.54
N LYS A 165 15.45 -16.58 -6.22
CA LYS A 165 14.80 -17.71 -5.53
C LYS A 165 13.37 -17.40 -5.08
N TYR A 166 13.10 -16.13 -4.82
CA TYR A 166 11.81 -15.67 -4.31
C TYR A 166 10.80 -15.41 -5.45
N PHE A 167 11.30 -15.10 -6.64
CA PHE A 167 10.54 -15.11 -7.90
C PHE A 167 10.19 -16.54 -8.32
#